data_AF-A0A016QTX9-F1
#
_entry.id   AF-A0A016QTX9-F1
#
_cell.length_a   1.000
_cell.length_b   1.000
_cell.length_c   1.000
_cell.angle_alpha   90.00
_cell.angle_beta   90.00
_cell.angle_gamma   90.00
#
_symmetry.space_group_name_H-M   'P 1'
#
loop_
_entity.id
_entity.type
_entity.pdbx_description
1 polymer ?
#
loop_
_entity_poly.entity_id
_entity_poly.type
_entity_poly.pdbx_seq_one_letter_code
_entity_poly.pdbx_strand_id
1 'polypeptide(L)'
;MLVLPLSLASCGMFGLPKGDVTGSITGTQPQAGDVRLALIGMTGSGFENNAVDQLDIGTFNPEKRVYAISLPANPKAGAYEVLAYVDTNKDNKYTAGEPRTRNQGRYLIFATQDAGLFGFNVKKGWNRADGTTVTQGLPFNNYDLSW
;
A
#
# COMPACT_ATOMS: atom_id res chain seq x y z
N MET A 1 43.01 6.81 31.92
CA MET A 1 41.76 7.31 31.31
C MET A 1 41.75 6.90 29.86
N LEU A 2 41.07 5.80 29.53
CA LEU A 2 40.95 5.30 28.16
C LEU A 2 39.68 5.92 27.57
N VAL A 3 39.84 6.86 26.63
CA VAL A 3 38.73 7.52 25.95
C VAL A 3 38.19 6.54 24.90
N LEU A 4 37.07 5.88 25.19
CA LEU A 4 36.35 5.12 24.17
C LEU A 4 35.73 6.12 23.19
N PRO A 5 35.99 6.02 21.88
CA PRO A 5 35.21 6.75 20.90
C PRO A 5 33.81 6.14 20.90
N LEU A 6 32.80 6.97 21.22
CA LEU A 6 31.41 6.68 20.91
C LEU A 6 31.33 6.51 19.38
N SER A 7 31.28 5.26 18.93
CA SER A 7 30.84 4.96 17.57
C SER A 7 29.42 5.48 17.44
N LEU A 8 29.23 6.54 16.65
CA LEU A 8 27.91 6.97 16.23
C LEU A 8 27.19 5.75 15.64
N ALA A 9 26.14 5.30 16.30
CA ALA A 9 25.14 4.46 15.67
C ALA A 9 24.57 5.28 14.52
N SER A 10 25.12 5.07 13.32
CA SER A 10 24.46 5.40 12.07
C SER A 10 23.15 4.62 12.08
N CYS A 11 22.06 5.27 12.51
CA CYS A 11 20.72 4.78 12.28
C CYS A 11 20.57 4.68 10.77
N GLY A 12 20.72 3.45 10.27
CA GLY A 12 20.78 3.13 8.85
C GLY A 12 19.59 3.74 8.14
N MET A 13 19.88 4.77 7.34
CA MET A 13 19.09 5.17 6.19
C MET A 13 19.29 4.14 5.07
N PHE A 14 19.11 2.86 5.40
CA PHE A 14 19.29 1.71 4.52
C PHE A 14 18.05 0.83 4.67
N GLY A 15 17.22 0.82 3.63
CA GLY A 15 16.29 -0.27 3.39
C GLY A 15 14.80 0.02 3.53
N LEU A 16 14.36 1.27 3.61
CA LEU A 16 12.96 1.56 3.25
C LEU A 16 12.86 1.49 1.72
N PRO A 17 12.06 0.58 1.16
CA PRO A 17 11.85 0.55 -0.28
C PRO A 17 11.26 1.88 -0.75
N LYS A 18 11.89 2.48 -1.77
CA LYS A 18 11.34 3.66 -2.44
C LYS A 18 10.15 3.20 -3.26
N GLY A 19 8.95 3.51 -2.79
CA GLY A 19 7.72 3.30 -3.51
C GLY A 19 6.79 4.49 -3.34
N ASP A 20 5.81 4.57 -4.23
CA ASP A 20 4.75 5.57 -4.21
C ASP A 20 3.84 5.42 -2.99
N VAL A 21 3.76 4.24 -2.40
CA VAL A 21 3.06 3.99 -1.14
C VAL A 21 3.94 3.15 -0.23
N THR A 22 4.14 3.58 1.01
CA THR A 22 4.95 2.87 2.00
C THR A 22 4.18 2.67 3.30
N GLY A 23 4.43 1.57 4.00
CA GLY A 23 3.75 1.26 5.25
C GLY A 23 4.29 0.01 5.94
N SER A 24 3.68 -0.29 7.09
CA SER A 24 3.92 -1.51 7.85
C SER A 24 2.66 -2.39 7.91
N ILE A 25 2.84 -3.70 8.13
CA ILE A 25 1.75 -4.66 8.34
C ILE A 25 1.80 -5.10 9.81
N THR A 26 0.76 -4.79 10.56
CA THR A 26 0.63 -5.09 11.99
C THR A 26 -0.39 -6.21 12.24
N GLY A 27 -0.39 -6.77 13.46
CA GLY A 27 -1.29 -7.87 13.84
C GLY A 27 -0.70 -9.25 13.52
N THR A 28 -1.44 -10.33 13.78
CA THR A 28 -0.97 -11.71 13.50
C THR A 28 -1.51 -12.17 12.17
N GLN A 29 -0.63 -12.69 11.30
CA GLN A 29 -1.04 -13.29 10.03
C GLN A 29 -2.05 -14.41 10.31
N PRO A 30 -3.25 -14.38 9.71
CA PRO A 30 -4.35 -15.27 10.10
C PRO A 30 -4.13 -16.73 9.68
N GLN A 31 -3.29 -16.98 8.68
CA GLN A 31 -3.05 -18.32 8.13
C GLN A 31 -1.65 -18.40 7.53
N ALA A 32 -1.01 -19.58 7.56
CA ALA A 32 0.27 -19.80 6.90
C ALA A 32 0.16 -19.67 5.37
N GLY A 33 1.17 -19.04 4.75
CA GLY A 33 1.25 -18.80 3.31
C GLY A 33 2.10 -17.59 3.00
N ASP A 34 2.35 -17.34 1.72
CA ASP A 34 3.14 -16.20 1.27
C ASP A 34 2.30 -14.93 1.37
N VAL A 35 2.83 -13.89 2.02
CA VAL A 35 2.16 -12.59 2.11
C VAL A 35 2.49 -11.77 0.86
N ARG A 36 1.44 -11.34 0.17
CA ARG A 36 1.53 -10.50 -1.03
C ARG A 36 0.71 -9.23 -0.85
N LEU A 37 0.98 -8.23 -1.68
CA LEU A 37 0.24 -6.97 -1.72
C LEU A 37 -0.57 -6.92 -3.01
N ALA A 38 -1.77 -6.36 -2.90
CA ALA A 38 -2.61 -6.07 -4.05
C ALA A 38 -3.13 -4.63 -3.96
N LEU A 39 -3.24 -4.00 -5.12
CA LEU A 39 -3.99 -2.76 -5.31
C LEU A 39 -5.30 -3.13 -6.01
N ILE A 40 -6.41 -3.13 -5.29
CA ILE A 40 -7.74 -3.40 -5.85
C ILE A 40 -8.49 -2.09 -6.05
N GLY A 41 -9.33 -1.95 -7.07
CA GLY A 41 -10.01 -0.68 -7.30
C GLY A 41 -11.44 -0.78 -7.83
N MET A 42 -12.20 0.28 -7.58
CA MET A 42 -13.46 0.56 -8.26
C MET A 42 -13.22 1.71 -9.21
N THR A 43 -13.37 1.44 -10.51
CA THR A 43 -13.23 2.44 -11.57
C THR A 43 -14.61 2.76 -12.14
N GLY A 44 -14.72 3.83 -12.94
CA GLY A 44 -15.98 4.20 -13.60
C GLY A 44 -16.58 3.11 -14.50
N SER A 45 -15.80 2.10 -14.88
CA SER A 45 -16.21 0.91 -15.64
C SER A 45 -16.65 -0.29 -14.78
N GLY A 46 -16.66 -0.17 -13.45
CA GLY A 46 -17.09 -1.21 -12.51
C GLY A 46 -16.02 -1.57 -11.47
N PHE A 47 -16.25 -2.65 -10.72
CA PHE A 47 -15.22 -3.28 -9.88
C PHE A 47 -14.14 -3.83 -10.81
N GLU A 48 -13.12 -3.03 -11.05
CA GLU A 48 -11.92 -3.54 -11.67
C GLU A 48 -11.08 -4.14 -10.55
N ASN A 49 -11.22 -5.46 -10.37
CA ASN A 49 -10.09 -6.26 -9.92
C ASN A 49 -9.05 -6.28 -11.04
N ASN A 50 -8.70 -5.10 -11.57
CA ASN A 50 -7.37 -4.92 -12.07
C ASN A 50 -6.52 -5.21 -10.86
N ALA A 51 -5.96 -6.41 -10.82
CA ALA A 51 -4.59 -6.58 -10.40
C ALA A 51 -3.78 -5.60 -11.27
N VAL A 52 -3.84 -4.29 -10.95
CA VAL A 52 -2.93 -3.34 -11.55
C VAL A 52 -1.64 -3.64 -10.84
N ASP A 53 -0.88 -4.53 -11.47
CA ASP A 53 0.36 -5.09 -11.00
C ASP A 53 0.21 -5.71 -9.60
N GLN A 54 0.06 -7.04 -9.56
CA GLN A 54 0.60 -7.80 -8.44
C GLN A 54 2.08 -7.50 -8.40
N LEU A 55 2.42 -6.44 -7.67
CA LEU A 55 3.77 -6.01 -7.48
C LEU A 55 4.38 -7.10 -6.64
N ASP A 56 5.16 -7.96 -7.30
CA ASP A 56 6.10 -8.82 -6.63
C ASP A 56 6.87 -7.92 -5.67
N ILE A 57 6.63 -8.12 -4.38
CA ILE A 57 7.20 -7.25 -3.38
C ILE A 57 8.65 -7.69 -3.26
N GLY A 58 9.50 -7.15 -4.13
CA GLY A 58 10.95 -7.22 -3.97
C GLY A 58 11.43 -6.58 -2.66
N THR A 59 10.53 -6.07 -1.81
CA THR A 59 10.85 -5.46 -0.53
C THR A 59 9.74 -5.54 0.52
N PHE A 60 8.97 -6.64 0.57
CA PHE A 60 8.33 -6.99 1.83
C PHE A 60 9.42 -7.59 2.70
N ASN A 61 9.79 -6.89 3.76
CA ASN A 61 10.69 -7.48 4.74
C ASN A 61 9.81 -8.19 5.78
N PRO A 62 9.65 -9.53 5.75
CA PRO A 62 8.78 -10.24 6.68
C PRO A 62 9.24 -10.11 8.13
N GLU A 63 10.54 -9.89 8.38
CA GLU A 63 11.09 -9.69 9.73
C GLU A 63 10.66 -8.33 10.31
N LYS A 64 10.69 -7.29 9.47
CA LYS A 64 10.31 -5.91 9.85
C LYS A 64 8.85 -5.58 9.57
N ARG A 65 8.16 -6.42 8.81
CA ARG A 65 6.79 -6.26 8.31
C ARG A 65 6.56 -4.92 7.64
N VAL A 66 7.53 -4.43 6.87
CA VAL A 66 7.44 -3.19 6.10
C VAL A 66 7.32 -3.48 4.62
N TYR A 67 6.65 -2.58 3.90
CA TYR A 67 6.48 -2.68 2.45
C TYR A 67 6.60 -1.32 1.77
N ALA A 68 6.90 -1.36 0.47
CA ALA A 68 6.51 -0.30 -0.43
C ALA A 68 6.07 -0.85 -1.78
N ILE A 69 5.19 -0.10 -2.43
CA ILE A 69 4.65 -0.40 -3.75
C ILE A 69 4.79 0.82 -4.65
N SER A 70 4.94 0.58 -5.95
CA SER A 70 4.84 1.63 -6.97
C SER A 70 3.43 1.63 -7.52
N LEU A 71 2.84 2.81 -7.70
CA LEU A 71 1.53 2.91 -8.32
C LEU A 71 1.68 2.77 -9.84
N PRO A 72 0.65 2.27 -10.53
CA PRO A 72 0.70 2.15 -11.99
C PRO A 72 0.99 3.49 -12.65
N ALA A 73 1.79 3.45 -13.73
CA ALA A 73 2.11 4.63 -14.52
C ALA A 73 0.90 5.18 -15.29
N ASN A 74 -0.06 4.31 -15.65
CA ASN A 74 -1.27 4.67 -16.40
C ASN A 74 -2.56 4.18 -15.68
N PRO A 75 -2.89 4.73 -14.49
CA PRO A 75 -4.09 4.35 -13.77
C PRO A 75 -5.35 4.88 -14.44
N LYS A 76 -6.46 4.15 -14.29
CA LYS A 76 -7.80 4.66 -14.63
C LYS A 76 -8.34 5.50 -13.48
N ALA A 77 -9.26 6.41 -13.78
CA ALA A 77 -9.96 7.17 -12.74
C ALA A 77 -10.77 6.21 -11.86
N GLY A 78 -10.57 6.29 -10.54
CA GLY A 78 -11.19 5.37 -9.60
C GLY A 78 -10.62 5.48 -8.18
N ALA A 79 -11.26 4.76 -7.26
CA ALA A 79 -10.77 4.57 -5.90
C ALA A 79 -10.11 3.19 -5.80
N TYR A 80 -8.94 3.13 -5.18
CA TYR A 80 -8.13 1.95 -5.03
C TYR A 80 -7.85 1.69 -3.54
N GLU A 81 -7.74 0.44 -3.14
CA GLU A 81 -7.38 -0.01 -1.81
C GLU A 81 -6.09 -0.84 -1.92
N VAL A 82 -5.10 -0.46 -1.13
CA VAL A 82 -3.93 -1.31 -0.89
C VAL A 82 -4.27 -2.29 0.22
N LEU A 83 -4.11 -3.58 -0.05
CA LEU A 83 -4.30 -4.66 0.90
C LEU A 83 -3.11 -5.61 0.86
N ALA A 84 -2.83 -6.25 1.99
CA ALA A 84 -2.00 -7.45 2.01
C ALA A 84 -2.90 -8.67 2.11
N TYR A 85 -2.53 -9.75 1.45
CA TYR A 85 -3.25 -11.02 1.48
C TYR A 85 -2.29 -12.18 1.62
N VAL A 86 -2.80 -13.29 2.16
CA VAL A 86 -2.10 -14.57 2.19
C VAL A 86 -2.47 -15.30 0.91
N ASP A 87 -1.49 -15.49 0.03
CA ASP A 87 -1.61 -16.25 -1.20
C ASP A 87 -1.66 -17.74 -0.86
N THR A 88 -2.88 -18.24 -0.69
CA THR A 88 -3.15 -19.62 -0.26
C THR A 88 -3.24 -20.57 -1.45
N ASN A 89 -3.63 -20.06 -2.62
CA ASN A 89 -3.82 -20.83 -3.84
C ASN A 89 -2.60 -20.79 -4.78
N LYS A 90 -1.59 -19.96 -4.47
CA LYS A 90 -0.31 -19.80 -5.19
C LYS A 90 -0.48 -19.28 -6.61
N ASP A 91 -1.56 -18.57 -6.90
CA ASP A 91 -1.78 -17.97 -8.22
C ASP A 91 -1.12 -16.57 -8.34
N ASN A 92 -0.48 -16.11 -7.26
CA ASN A 92 0.11 -14.79 -7.08
C ASN A 92 -0.91 -13.65 -7.14
N LYS A 93 -2.20 -13.95 -7.02
CA LYS A 93 -3.32 -13.02 -7.18
C LYS A 93 -4.22 -13.02 -5.97
N TYR A 94 -4.65 -11.83 -5.56
CA TYR A 94 -5.73 -11.76 -4.58
C TYR A 94 -7.00 -12.34 -5.20
N THR A 95 -7.40 -13.49 -4.68
CA THR A 95 -8.66 -14.15 -5.01
C THR A 95 -9.67 -13.92 -3.89
N ALA A 96 -10.92 -13.67 -4.27
CA ALA A 96 -11.99 -13.49 -3.29
C ALA A 96 -12.11 -14.72 -2.38
N GLY A 97 -11.97 -14.52 -1.07
CA GLY A 97 -11.96 -15.58 -0.07
C GLY A 97 -10.58 -15.81 0.57
N GLU A 98 -9.51 -15.28 0.00
CA GLU A 98 -8.20 -15.33 0.64
C GLU A 98 -8.12 -14.42 1.87
N PRO A 99 -7.40 -14.84 2.94
CA PRO A 99 -7.21 -13.99 4.11
C PRO A 99 -6.50 -12.70 3.73
N ARG A 100 -7.08 -11.56 4.07
CA ARG A 100 -6.53 -10.23 3.77
C ARG A 100 -6.56 -9.29 4.96
N THR A 101 -5.74 -8.25 4.92
CA THR A 101 -5.77 -7.15 5.88
C THR A 101 -7.12 -6.43 5.85
N ARG A 102 -7.52 -5.89 6.99
CA ARG A 102 -8.77 -5.13 7.14
C ARG A 102 -8.72 -3.86 6.32
N ASN A 103 -9.86 -3.50 5.73
CA ASN A 103 -10.04 -2.17 5.16
C ASN A 103 -10.18 -1.19 6.34
N GLN A 104 -9.25 -0.23 6.44
CA GLN A 104 -9.21 0.79 7.50
C GLN A 104 -9.91 2.09 7.10
N GLY A 105 -10.76 2.08 6.07
CA GLY A 105 -11.43 3.26 5.53
C GLY A 105 -10.50 4.21 4.78
N ARG A 106 -9.39 3.68 4.24
CA ARG A 106 -8.38 4.45 3.49
C ARG A 106 -8.36 4.00 2.04
N TYR A 107 -8.28 4.97 1.15
CA TYR A 107 -8.33 4.76 -0.29
C TYR A 107 -7.31 5.63 -1.01
N LEU A 108 -6.78 5.14 -2.12
CA LEU A 108 -6.00 5.90 -3.09
C LEU A 108 -6.93 6.25 -4.25
N ILE A 109 -7.17 7.52 -4.48
CA ILE A 109 -8.06 7.99 -5.54
C ILE A 109 -7.22 8.57 -6.66
N PHE A 110 -7.30 7.98 -7.84
CA PHE A 110 -6.75 8.59 -9.05
C PHE A 110 -7.85 9.38 -9.77
N ALA A 111 -7.57 10.64 -10.06
CA ALA A 111 -8.49 11.51 -10.79
C ALA A 111 -7.81 12.10 -12.03
N THR A 112 -8.50 12.08 -13.17
CA THR A 112 -7.99 12.68 -14.43
C THR A 112 -8.12 14.20 -14.47
N GLN A 113 -8.95 14.75 -13.60
CA GLN A 113 -9.21 16.18 -13.40
C GLN A 113 -9.60 16.43 -11.94
N ASP A 114 -9.57 17.68 -11.50
CA ASP A 114 -10.13 18.08 -10.21
C ASP A 114 -11.63 17.74 -10.18
N ALA A 115 -12.07 17.02 -9.16
CA ALA A 115 -13.43 16.52 -9.08
C ALA A 115 -13.89 16.26 -7.64
N GLY A 116 -15.20 16.31 -7.43
CA GLY A 116 -15.84 15.71 -6.27
C GLY A 116 -16.07 14.22 -6.53
N LEU A 117 -15.30 13.33 -5.90
CA LEU A 117 -15.44 11.87 -6.04
C LEU A 117 -15.67 11.24 -4.67
N PHE A 118 -16.68 10.36 -4.56
CA PHE A 118 -16.98 9.63 -3.31
C PHE A 118 -17.18 10.53 -2.07
N GLY A 119 -17.69 11.76 -2.27
CA GLY A 119 -17.86 12.74 -1.18
C GLY A 119 -16.59 13.53 -0.83
N PHE A 120 -15.50 13.33 -1.57
CA PHE A 120 -14.21 13.99 -1.39
C PHE A 120 -13.92 14.97 -2.52
N ASN A 121 -13.29 16.10 -2.20
CA ASN A 121 -12.67 16.95 -3.21
C ASN A 121 -11.27 16.44 -3.50
N VAL A 122 -11.07 15.87 -4.69
CA VAL A 122 -9.78 15.32 -5.12
C VAL A 122 -9.20 16.18 -6.23
N LYS A 123 -7.87 16.22 -6.28
CA LYS A 123 -7.12 16.93 -7.31
C LYS A 123 -6.69 15.99 -8.42
N LYS A 124 -6.42 16.53 -9.60
CA LYS A 124 -5.83 15.75 -10.70
C LYS A 124 -4.59 14.98 -10.23
N GLY A 125 -4.54 13.70 -10.55
CA GLY A 125 -3.49 12.77 -10.15
C GLY A 125 -3.89 11.86 -8.99
N TRP A 126 -2.89 11.37 -8.27
CA TRP A 126 -3.07 10.51 -7.09
C TRP A 126 -3.38 11.31 -5.83
N ASN A 127 -4.39 10.86 -5.11
CA ASN A 127 -4.80 11.37 -3.82
C ASN A 127 -4.93 10.21 -2.84
N ARG A 128 -4.70 10.44 -1.55
CA ARG A 128 -5.03 9.53 -0.47
C ARG A 128 -6.21 10.11 0.29
N ALA A 129 -7.27 9.32 0.43
CA ALA A 129 -8.39 9.59 1.32
C ALA A 129 -8.24 8.75 2.59
N ASP A 130 -8.33 9.39 3.76
CA ASP A 130 -8.25 8.78 5.08
C ASP A 130 -9.37 9.37 5.94
N GLY A 131 -10.46 8.61 6.11
CA GLY A 131 -11.68 9.13 6.73
C GLY A 131 -12.25 10.30 5.92
N THR A 132 -12.25 11.51 6.49
CA THR A 132 -12.70 12.75 5.82
C THR A 132 -11.55 13.57 5.22
N THR A 133 -10.30 13.14 5.42
CA THR A 133 -9.11 13.87 5.00
C THR A 133 -8.66 13.41 3.62
N VAL A 134 -8.34 14.34 2.74
CA VAL A 134 -7.75 14.07 1.42
C VAL A 134 -6.39 14.73 1.34
N THR A 135 -5.36 13.95 1.03
CA THR A 135 -4.01 14.45 0.78
C THR A 135 -3.59 14.13 -0.65
N GLN A 136 -2.90 15.06 -1.28
CA GLN A 136 -2.35 14.90 -2.63
C GLN A 136 -0.83 14.87 -2.53
N GLY A 137 -0.19 14.03 -3.33
CA GLY A 137 1.26 14.00 -3.48
C GLY A 137 1.85 12.64 -3.14
N LEU A 138 2.68 12.14 -4.06
CA LEU A 138 3.49 10.95 -3.84
C LEU A 138 4.84 11.35 -3.22
N PRO A 139 5.44 10.50 -2.36
CA PRO A 139 4.92 9.21 -1.92
C PRO A 139 3.90 9.32 -0.77
N PHE A 140 2.95 8.38 -0.71
CA PHE A 140 2.05 8.18 0.42
C PHE A 140 2.70 7.30 1.48
N ASN A 141 3.34 7.94 2.46
CA ASN A 141 3.93 7.26 3.60
C ASN A 141 2.90 6.93 4.68
N ASN A 142 3.24 6.01 5.60
CA ASN A 142 2.39 5.62 6.73
C ASN A 142 1.02 5.10 6.27
N TYR A 143 1.02 4.24 5.26
CA TYR A 143 -0.14 3.45 4.86
C TYR A 143 -0.11 2.13 5.62
N ASP A 144 -0.32 2.15 6.93
CA ASP A 144 -0.10 0.96 7.76
C ASP A 144 -1.27 -0.03 7.71
N LEU A 145 -1.05 -1.24 7.21
CA LEU A 145 -2.06 -2.28 7.12
C LEU A 145 -2.14 -3.09 8.43
N SER A 146 -3.27 -3.74 8.64
CA SER A 146 -3.49 -4.62 9.80
C SER A 146 -4.31 -5.84 9.42
N TRP A 147 -3.92 -7.00 9.95
CA TRP A 147 -4.71 -8.24 9.85
C TRP A 147 -6.03 -8.13 10.65
#